data_AF-A0A834G0M8-F1
#
_entry.id   AF-A0A834G0M8-F1
#
_cell.length_a   1.000
_cell.length_b   1.000
_cell.length_c   1.000
_cell.angle_alpha   90.00
_cell.angle_beta   90.00
_cell.angle_gamma   90.00
#
_symmetry.space_group_name_H-M   'P 1'
#
loop_
_entity.id
_entity.type
_entity.pdbx_description
1 polymer ?
#
loop_
_entity_poly.entity_id
_entity_poly.type
_entity_poly.pdbx_seq_one_letter_code
_entity_poly.pdbx_strand_id
1 'polypeptide(L)'
;MGPRWKGKGSEAKALADPMSKIVSQLKSTLMQSDSHGLLSGCSILLEVETEEQTELLNRACFGGPIVTAQKDKQWFQLGMEEAFYLYYDLKCLKIVGEGKCTKNEDELWNYMKSKRETFPDFLKAYTHLRTRNWVVRSGSQYGVDFIAYCHHPALVHSEYAVLVLSEGQGNAHGRLRVWSDFQCTLRLCGSVAKTLLVLRIDRNGVGEDSPSCLESYSVEERTITRWSPEQSREDKAVAVNETTQTQHLNVFPTVTMPMKTRLVGATRGPALLKKKSDVLLVQFRPILKKIISAKELMGKIVKTSSFVLTEAMYVTIENIRTSSLKVSRMHCIKVRSRQENVAGMKLPKFEYFIEGDIKNDLTGLASGCQQVQACYAVAAASVKSIEVVVELASLQTSFLTVDEAIKTTNGRVHALVNTGELDELEREDLFRSKTIPGYKKREIEKPRASAKQFAEEQSAENFFAERDLNYFGHNFLSAAMQKGEDIIF
;
A
#
# COMPACT_ATOMS: atom_id res chain seq x y z
N MET A 1 17.95 -9.22 -1.42
CA MET A 1 18.15 -8.50 -2.70
C MET A 1 19.44 -7.71 -2.57
N GLY A 2 20.36 -7.80 -3.52
CA GLY A 2 21.60 -7.02 -3.49
C GLY A 2 21.40 -5.54 -3.89
N PRO A 3 22.42 -4.69 -3.70
CA PRO A 3 22.39 -3.28 -4.11
C PRO A 3 22.09 -3.10 -5.61
N ARG A 4 21.30 -2.10 -5.95
CA ARG A 4 21.02 -1.74 -7.36
C ARG A 4 21.92 -0.61 -7.83
N TRP A 5 22.95 -0.97 -8.58
CA TRP A 5 23.95 -0.04 -9.12
C TRP A 5 23.43 0.76 -10.32
N LYS A 6 23.77 2.05 -10.39
CA LYS A 6 23.40 2.96 -11.50
C LYS A 6 24.29 2.83 -12.75
N GLY A 7 25.44 2.18 -12.64
CA GLY A 7 26.40 2.09 -13.75
C GLY A 7 27.48 1.03 -13.53
N LYS A 8 28.17 0.67 -14.62
CA LYS A 8 29.32 -0.24 -14.58
C LYS A 8 30.46 0.38 -13.77
N GLY A 9 30.97 -0.34 -12.78
CA GLY A 9 32.05 0.11 -11.90
C GLY A 9 31.60 0.93 -10.67
N SER A 10 30.30 1.20 -10.50
CA SER A 10 29.78 1.86 -9.29
C SER A 10 30.04 1.03 -8.03
N GLU A 11 29.98 -0.29 -8.14
CA GLU A 11 30.28 -1.23 -7.06
C GLU A 11 31.73 -1.12 -6.59
N ALA A 12 32.68 -1.20 -7.51
CA ALA A 12 34.10 -1.06 -7.19
C ALA A 12 34.42 0.30 -6.54
N LYS A 13 33.79 1.38 -7.01
CA LYS A 13 33.93 2.72 -6.42
C LYS A 13 33.39 2.79 -4.99
N ALA A 14 32.22 2.18 -4.74
CA ALA A 14 31.61 2.15 -3.42
C ALA A 14 32.41 1.31 -2.42
N LEU A 15 33.02 0.21 -2.88
CA LEU A 15 33.86 -0.65 -2.05
C LEU A 15 35.24 -0.03 -1.75
N ALA A 16 35.80 0.72 -2.71
CA ALA A 16 37.07 1.42 -2.52
C ALA A 16 36.99 2.53 -1.46
N ASP A 17 35.80 3.10 -1.27
CA ASP A 17 35.56 4.22 -0.38
C ASP A 17 34.29 4.03 0.48
N PRO A 18 34.38 3.23 1.56
CA PRO A 18 33.22 2.90 2.38
C PRO A 18 32.74 4.10 3.20
N MET A 19 31.41 4.22 3.34
CA MET A 19 30.75 5.36 4.00
C MET A 19 31.26 5.60 5.44
N SER A 20 31.56 4.53 6.19
CA SER A 20 32.13 4.65 7.54
C SER A 20 33.47 5.37 7.56
N LYS A 21 34.33 5.14 6.56
CA LYS A 21 35.62 5.83 6.41
C LYS A 21 35.41 7.31 6.10
N ILE A 22 34.51 7.62 5.16
CA ILE A 22 34.18 9.00 4.77
C ILE A 22 33.64 9.78 5.98
N VAL A 23 32.70 9.19 6.74
CA VAL A 23 32.12 9.82 7.93
C VAL A 23 33.18 10.01 9.03
N SER A 24 34.09 9.04 9.21
CA SER A 24 35.19 9.18 10.16
C SER A 24 36.16 10.31 9.77
N GLN A 25 36.47 10.45 8.48
CA GLN A 25 37.30 11.55 7.96
C GLN A 25 36.60 12.89 8.17
N LEU A 26 35.32 12.99 7.79
CA LEU A 26 34.52 14.20 7.99
C LEU A 26 34.50 14.62 9.47
N LYS A 27 34.33 13.65 10.39
CA LYS A 27 34.36 13.90 11.83
C LYS A 27 35.70 14.51 12.26
N SER A 28 36.83 13.95 11.84
CA SER A 28 38.15 14.51 12.18
C SER A 28 38.35 15.90 11.62
N THR A 29 37.93 16.15 10.37
CA THR A 29 38.12 17.44 9.71
C THR A 29 37.29 18.55 10.37
N LEU A 30 36.01 18.27 10.67
CA LEU A 30 35.14 19.25 11.34
C LEU A 30 35.57 19.56 12.77
N MET A 31 36.16 18.58 13.46
CA MET A 31 36.74 18.78 14.80
C MET A 31 37.99 19.64 14.78
N GLN A 32 38.83 19.50 13.75
CA GLN A 32 40.05 20.29 13.61
C GLN A 32 39.76 21.76 13.30
N SER A 33 38.70 22.04 12.55
CA SER A 33 38.29 23.39 12.17
C SER A 33 37.36 24.09 13.15
N ASP A 34 37.00 23.46 14.26
CA ASP A 34 35.99 23.94 15.21
C ASP A 34 34.70 24.46 14.53
N SER A 35 34.15 23.67 13.61
CA SER A 35 33.08 24.13 12.73
C SER A 35 31.79 24.53 13.47
N HIS A 36 31.19 25.64 13.04
CA HIS A 36 29.98 26.21 13.63
C HIS A 36 28.79 26.18 12.66
N GLY A 37 27.66 25.67 13.14
CA GLY A 37 26.36 25.72 12.46
C GLY A 37 25.50 26.84 13.02
N LEU A 38 25.02 27.74 12.16
CA LEU A 38 24.10 28.81 12.52
C LEU A 38 22.64 28.31 12.43
N LEU A 39 21.91 28.45 13.53
CA LEU A 39 20.50 28.11 13.59
C LEU A 39 19.65 29.10 12.77
N SER A 40 18.88 28.61 11.80
CA SER A 40 17.98 29.42 10.98
C SER A 40 16.63 28.72 10.81
N GLY A 41 15.67 29.07 11.68
CA GLY A 41 14.32 28.49 11.67
C GLY A 41 14.33 26.97 11.88
N CYS A 42 13.98 26.21 10.83
CA CYS A 42 13.94 24.74 10.83
C CYS A 42 15.16 24.11 10.14
N SER A 43 16.21 24.88 9.89
CA SER A 43 17.45 24.41 9.25
C SER A 43 18.68 25.00 9.91
N ILE A 44 19.83 24.35 9.71
CA ILE A 44 21.11 24.79 10.25
C ILE A 44 22.03 25.09 9.07
N LEU A 45 22.61 26.29 9.07
CA LEU A 45 23.53 26.74 8.03
C LEU A 45 24.96 26.55 8.50
N LEU A 46 25.70 25.68 7.82
CA LEU A 46 27.11 25.42 8.06
C LEU A 46 27.95 26.22 7.07
N GLU A 47 28.80 27.11 7.58
CA GLU A 47 29.85 27.74 6.78
C GLU A 47 31.00 26.75 6.61
N VAL A 48 31.43 26.55 5.36
CA VAL A 48 32.53 25.63 5.04
C VAL A 48 33.75 26.44 4.68
N GLU A 49 34.86 26.19 5.38
CA GLU A 49 36.10 26.97 5.26
C GLU A 49 37.09 26.35 4.27
N THR A 50 37.01 25.03 4.04
CA THR A 50 37.95 24.30 3.18
C THR A 50 37.24 23.50 2.09
N GLU A 51 37.90 23.34 0.94
CA GLU A 51 37.39 22.49 -0.14
C GLU A 51 37.28 21.02 0.29
N GLU A 52 38.19 20.55 1.15
CA GLU A 52 38.16 19.18 1.70
C GLU A 52 36.88 18.92 2.51
N GLN A 53 36.46 19.86 3.37
CA GLN A 53 35.19 19.76 4.09
C GLN A 53 33.99 19.70 3.14
N THR A 54 34.02 20.50 2.07
CA THR A 54 32.96 20.51 1.05
C THR A 54 32.88 19.15 0.35
N GLU A 55 34.02 18.57 -0.02
CA GLU A 55 34.08 17.27 -0.66
C GLU A 55 33.56 16.17 0.29
N LEU A 56 33.99 16.18 1.55
CA LEU A 56 33.60 15.20 2.55
C LEU A 56 32.11 15.30 2.92
N LEU A 57 31.53 16.51 3.02
CA LEU A 57 30.10 16.71 3.27
C LEU A 57 29.26 16.14 2.12
N ASN A 58 29.68 16.40 0.88
CA ASN A 58 29.02 15.84 -0.30
C ASN A 58 29.12 14.32 -0.34
N ARG A 59 30.32 13.77 -0.12
CA ARG A 59 30.58 12.31 -0.11
C ARG A 59 29.86 11.59 1.03
N ALA A 60 29.78 12.19 2.22
CA ALA A 60 29.05 11.66 3.37
C ALA A 60 27.53 11.88 3.28
N CYS A 61 27.08 12.68 2.30
CA CYS A 61 25.70 13.03 2.06
C CYS A 61 25.03 13.75 3.25
N PHE A 62 25.74 14.67 3.90
CA PHE A 62 25.15 15.56 4.90
C PHE A 62 24.75 16.89 4.26
N GLY A 63 23.49 17.28 4.45
CA GLY A 63 22.98 18.55 3.95
C GLY A 63 22.97 18.69 2.43
N GLY A 64 22.71 19.91 1.99
CA GLY A 64 22.78 20.34 0.60
C GLY A 64 23.53 21.67 0.46
N PRO A 65 24.35 21.83 -0.59
CA PRO A 65 25.04 23.10 -0.84
C PRO A 65 24.04 24.21 -1.20
N ILE A 66 24.29 25.41 -0.70
CA ILE A 66 23.51 26.62 -0.98
C ILE A 66 24.30 27.50 -1.94
N VAL A 67 23.66 27.92 -3.02
CA VAL A 67 24.24 28.88 -3.96
C VAL A 67 24.08 30.29 -3.39
N THR A 68 25.17 30.88 -2.93
CA THR A 68 25.23 32.27 -2.44
C THR A 68 25.86 33.19 -3.49
N ALA A 69 25.53 34.49 -3.45
CA ALA A 69 26.10 35.48 -4.37
C ALA A 69 27.57 35.85 -4.06
N GLN A 70 28.05 35.50 -2.86
CA GLN A 70 29.44 35.70 -2.46
C GLN A 70 30.31 34.55 -2.99
N LYS A 71 31.29 34.88 -3.85
CA LYS A 71 32.14 33.90 -4.54
C LYS A 71 33.05 33.07 -3.62
N ASP A 72 33.30 33.53 -2.38
CA ASP A 72 34.39 33.01 -1.55
C ASP A 72 33.91 32.18 -0.35
N LYS A 73 32.60 32.04 -0.13
CA LYS A 73 32.04 31.30 1.02
C LYS A 73 30.99 30.29 0.59
N GLN A 74 31.29 29.01 0.78
CA GLN A 74 30.37 27.93 0.49
C GLN A 74 29.58 27.55 1.74
N TRP A 75 28.25 27.51 1.62
CA TRP A 75 27.34 27.22 2.71
C TRP A 75 26.61 25.91 2.46
N PHE A 76 26.40 25.14 3.53
CA PHE A 76 25.59 23.93 3.51
C PHE A 76 24.36 24.09 4.40
N GLN A 77 23.19 23.70 3.88
CA GLN A 77 21.97 23.59 4.65
C GLN A 77 21.84 22.17 5.19
N LEU A 78 21.81 22.03 6.51
CA LEU A 78 21.55 20.78 7.22
C LEU A 78 20.11 20.76 7.72
N GLY A 79 19.47 19.59 7.65
CA GLY A 79 18.24 19.33 8.39
C GLY A 79 18.47 19.32 9.90
N MET A 80 17.40 19.46 10.70
CA MET A 80 17.51 19.43 12.16
C MET A 80 18.10 18.10 12.67
N GLU A 81 17.69 16.98 12.07
CA GLU A 81 18.18 15.64 12.43
C GLU A 81 19.64 15.45 12.05
N GLU A 82 20.03 15.92 10.86
CA GLU A 82 21.42 15.83 10.38
C GLU A 82 22.34 16.66 11.27
N ALA A 83 21.95 17.90 11.57
CA ALA A 83 22.73 18.81 12.40
C ALA A 83 22.84 18.32 13.84
N PHE A 84 21.73 17.82 14.41
CA PHE A 84 21.74 17.28 15.77
C PHE A 84 22.56 15.99 15.86
N TYR A 85 22.51 15.12 14.84
CA TYR A 85 23.37 13.94 14.76
C TYR A 85 24.87 14.31 14.70
N LEU A 86 25.23 15.34 13.92
CA LEU A 86 26.61 15.85 13.87
C LEU A 86 27.05 16.48 15.21
N TYR A 87 26.14 17.15 15.90
CA TYR A 87 26.39 17.81 17.19
C TYR A 87 26.46 16.83 18.37
N TYR A 88 25.49 15.93 18.51
CA TYR A 88 25.29 15.09 19.70
C TYR A 88 25.96 13.72 19.56
N ASP A 89 25.67 12.99 18.47
CA ASP A 89 26.17 11.62 18.26
C ASP A 89 27.63 11.62 17.78
N LEU A 90 27.94 12.42 16.75
CA LEU A 90 29.30 12.50 16.21
C LEU A 90 30.20 13.46 16.98
N LYS A 91 29.63 14.44 17.69
CA LYS A 91 30.34 15.47 18.47
C LYS A 91 31.37 16.23 17.64
N CYS A 92 31.00 16.62 16.42
CA CYS A 92 31.91 17.26 15.46
C CYS A 92 31.40 18.61 14.93
N LEU A 93 30.28 19.11 15.42
CA LEU A 93 29.70 20.38 15.03
C LEU A 93 29.24 21.13 16.27
N LYS A 94 29.46 22.44 16.37
CA LYS A 94 28.87 23.30 17.41
C LYS A 94 27.72 24.11 16.82
N ILE A 95 26.56 24.14 17.47
CA ILE A 95 25.40 24.89 16.96
C ILE A 95 25.21 26.20 17.74
N VAL A 96 25.08 27.29 17.00
CA VAL A 96 25.07 28.66 17.50
C VAL A 96 23.74 29.35 17.14
N GLY A 97 23.14 30.06 18.08
CA GLY A 97 21.88 30.80 17.88
C GLY A 97 22.04 32.18 17.22
N GLU A 98 20.91 32.89 17.03
CA GLU A 98 20.83 34.22 16.38
C GLU A 98 21.69 35.32 17.04
N GLY A 99 22.29 35.08 18.21
CA GLY A 99 23.19 36.02 18.92
C GLY A 99 24.66 35.59 18.99
N LYS A 100 25.12 34.61 18.19
CA LYS A 100 26.46 33.98 18.31
C LYS A 100 26.73 33.26 19.65
N CYS A 101 25.72 33.11 20.51
CA CYS A 101 25.82 32.30 21.72
C CYS A 101 25.65 30.81 21.40
N THR A 102 26.57 29.98 21.90
CA THR A 102 26.45 28.52 21.87
C THR A 102 25.28 28.09 22.74
N LYS A 103 24.34 27.32 22.18
CA LYS A 103 23.23 26.77 22.97
C LYS A 103 23.67 25.52 23.71
N ASN A 104 23.14 25.34 24.93
CA ASN A 104 23.32 24.08 25.66
C ASN A 104 22.53 22.94 24.98
N GLU A 105 22.89 21.69 25.26
CA GLU A 105 22.26 20.50 24.65
C GLU A 105 20.73 20.52 24.85
N ASP A 106 20.28 20.80 26.08
CA ASP A 106 18.87 20.86 26.44
C ASP A 106 18.14 22.06 25.79
N GLU A 107 18.80 23.20 25.65
CA GLU A 107 18.23 24.38 24.99
C GLU A 107 18.01 24.13 23.50
N LEU A 108 18.96 23.45 22.86
CA LEU A 108 18.88 23.08 21.46
C LEU A 108 17.80 22.02 21.23
N TRP A 109 17.75 21.01 22.10
CA TRP A 109 16.71 19.98 22.11
C TRP A 109 15.31 20.59 22.18
N ASN A 110 15.09 21.45 23.19
CA ASN A 110 13.81 22.14 23.38
C ASN A 110 13.47 23.07 22.21
N TYR A 111 14.47 23.74 21.62
CA TYR A 111 14.26 24.55 20.42
C TYR A 111 13.76 23.69 19.25
N MET A 112 14.45 22.59 18.91
CA MET A 112 14.07 21.74 17.78
C MET A 112 12.71 21.08 18.00
N LYS A 113 12.42 20.65 19.23
CA LYS A 113 11.12 20.12 19.63
C LYS A 113 10.00 21.15 19.50
N SER A 114 10.24 22.41 19.87
CA SER A 114 9.26 23.50 19.70
C SER A 114 8.95 23.80 18.22
N LYS A 115 9.89 23.53 17.31
CA LYS A 115 9.69 23.70 15.86
C LYS A 115 9.03 22.49 15.23
N ARG A 116 9.33 21.29 15.72
CA ARG A 116 8.71 20.04 15.26
C ARG A 116 8.52 19.09 16.43
N GLU A 117 7.27 18.86 16.81
CA GLU A 117 6.92 17.96 17.91
C GLU A 117 7.43 16.53 17.69
N THR A 118 7.45 16.07 16.43
CA THR A 118 7.92 14.72 16.05
C THR A 118 9.43 14.64 15.88
N PHE A 119 10.16 15.69 16.25
CA PHE A 119 11.62 15.74 16.18
C PHE A 119 12.33 14.57 16.90
N PRO A 120 12.01 14.24 18.17
CA PRO A 120 12.71 13.16 18.89
C PRO A 120 12.62 11.80 18.19
N ASP A 121 11.44 11.47 17.69
CA ASP A 121 11.19 10.20 16.98
C ASP A 121 12.00 10.16 15.67
N PHE A 122 11.91 11.21 14.86
CA PHE A 122 12.62 11.27 13.58
C PHE A 122 14.14 11.29 13.75
N LEU A 123 14.64 11.95 14.81
CA LEU A 123 16.06 11.92 15.15
C LEU A 123 16.48 10.50 15.55
N LYS A 124 15.70 9.80 16.38
CA LYS A 124 15.98 8.41 16.75
C LYS A 124 16.02 7.49 15.52
N ALA A 125 15.06 7.64 14.60
CA ALA A 125 15.06 6.91 13.33
C ALA A 125 16.28 7.26 12.47
N TYR A 126 16.63 8.54 12.38
CA TYR A 126 17.80 9.00 11.62
C TYR A 126 19.10 8.41 12.18
N THR A 127 19.34 8.53 13.49
CA THR A 127 20.52 7.98 14.18
C THR A 127 20.58 6.45 14.03
N HIS A 128 19.45 5.77 14.12
CA HIS A 128 19.37 4.31 13.93
C HIS A 128 19.75 3.88 12.51
N LEU A 129 19.31 4.60 11.48
CA LEU A 129 19.74 4.34 10.10
C LEU A 129 21.23 4.66 9.89
N ARG A 130 21.72 5.80 10.41
CA ARG A 130 23.13 6.21 10.26
C ARG A 130 24.11 5.26 10.98
N THR A 131 23.74 4.76 12.16
CA THR A 131 24.57 3.77 12.90
C THR A 131 24.68 2.43 12.18
N ARG A 132 23.66 2.08 11.37
CA ARG A 132 23.69 0.95 10.43
C ARG A 132 24.32 1.31 9.08
N ASN A 133 25.03 2.42 9.00
CA ASN A 133 25.78 2.88 7.83
C ASN A 133 24.91 3.21 6.60
N TRP A 134 23.60 3.45 6.78
CA TRP A 134 22.75 3.93 5.70
C TRP A 134 22.99 5.41 5.43
N VAL A 135 23.04 5.79 4.15
CA VAL A 135 22.89 7.19 3.74
C VAL A 135 21.41 7.52 3.75
N VAL A 136 21.03 8.49 4.58
CA VAL A 136 19.65 8.93 4.78
C VAL A 136 19.42 10.24 4.06
N ARG A 137 18.36 10.34 3.25
CA ARG A 137 17.90 11.57 2.59
C ARG A 137 16.41 11.78 2.81
N SER A 138 15.92 13.00 2.57
CA SER A 138 14.48 13.31 2.63
C SER A 138 13.67 12.41 1.70
N GLY A 139 12.57 11.85 2.21
CA GLY A 139 11.65 11.00 1.46
C GLY A 139 10.46 11.70 0.82
N SER A 140 10.38 13.03 0.95
CA SER A 140 9.25 13.85 0.51
C SER A 140 8.82 13.58 -0.94
N GLN A 141 9.77 13.39 -1.85
CA GLN A 141 9.50 13.08 -3.28
C GLN A 141 8.74 11.77 -3.51
N TYR A 142 8.80 10.84 -2.54
CA TYR A 142 8.19 9.51 -2.63
C TYR A 142 7.03 9.32 -1.64
N GLY A 143 6.60 10.41 -0.98
CA GLY A 143 5.53 10.36 0.01
C GLY A 143 5.88 9.62 1.31
N VAL A 144 7.18 9.49 1.61
CA VAL A 144 7.70 8.86 2.83
C VAL A 144 8.59 9.83 3.61
N ASP A 145 9.03 9.44 4.81
CA ASP A 145 9.78 10.33 5.69
C ASP A 145 11.26 10.38 5.29
N PHE A 146 11.87 9.21 5.08
CA PHE A 146 13.26 9.10 4.63
C PHE A 146 13.44 8.12 3.47
N ILE A 147 14.58 8.23 2.81
CA ILE A 147 15.07 7.24 1.86
C ILE A 147 16.43 6.78 2.34
N ALA A 148 16.63 5.46 2.38
CA ALA A 148 17.90 4.86 2.75
C ALA A 148 18.64 4.30 1.52
N TYR A 149 19.92 4.67 1.39
CA TYR A 149 20.83 4.14 0.39
C TYR A 149 21.98 3.40 1.09
N CYS A 150 22.33 2.22 0.60
CA CYS A 150 23.46 1.45 1.13
C CYS A 150 24.81 2.12 0.80
N HIS A 151 24.86 2.93 -0.25
CA HIS A 151 26.03 3.70 -0.68
C HIS A 151 25.60 5.09 -1.19
N HIS A 152 26.56 5.88 -1.67
CA HIS A 152 26.29 7.22 -2.19
C HIS A 152 25.18 7.23 -3.27
N PRO A 153 24.18 8.14 -3.24
CA PRO A 153 23.06 8.17 -4.17
C PRO A 153 23.44 8.33 -5.65
N ALA A 154 24.65 8.78 -5.97
CA ALA A 154 25.16 8.82 -7.34
C ALA A 154 25.53 7.41 -7.88
N LEU A 155 25.84 6.46 -6.99
CA LEU A 155 26.33 5.12 -7.34
C LEU A 155 25.20 4.07 -7.32
N VAL A 156 24.24 4.21 -6.41
CA VAL A 156 23.16 3.25 -6.19
C VAL A 156 21.78 3.89 -6.21
N HIS A 157 20.77 3.10 -6.57
CA HIS A 157 19.38 3.42 -6.25
C HIS A 157 19.12 3.13 -4.78
N SER A 158 18.26 3.91 -4.15
CA SER A 158 17.84 3.61 -2.78
C SER A 158 17.13 2.27 -2.69
N GLU A 159 17.33 1.62 -1.56
CA GLU A 159 16.77 0.32 -1.25
C GLU A 159 15.44 0.49 -0.52
N TYR A 160 15.44 1.32 0.53
CA TYR A 160 14.28 1.52 1.39
C TYR A 160 13.65 2.89 1.22
N ALA A 161 12.32 2.88 1.14
CA ALA A 161 11.45 4.02 1.42
C ALA A 161 11.01 3.88 2.88
N VAL A 162 11.36 4.83 3.74
CA VAL A 162 11.26 4.69 5.19
C VAL A 162 10.11 5.54 5.73
N LEU A 163 9.21 4.91 6.50
CA LEU A 163 8.19 5.59 7.28
C LEU A 163 8.48 5.45 8.77
N VAL A 164 8.37 6.56 9.50
CA VAL A 164 8.59 6.62 10.95
C VAL A 164 7.23 6.66 11.66
N LEU A 165 6.98 5.67 12.51
CA LEU A 165 5.77 5.58 13.32
C LEU A 165 6.13 5.69 14.80
N SER A 166 5.45 6.57 15.51
CA SER A 166 5.61 6.76 16.96
C SER A 166 4.48 6.09 17.71
N GLU A 167 4.80 5.35 18.77
CA GLU A 167 3.81 4.68 19.62
C GLU A 167 3.31 5.63 20.71
N GLY A 168 2.15 6.26 20.48
CA GLY A 168 1.50 7.21 21.39
C GLY A 168 0.02 7.42 21.10
N GLN A 169 -0.75 7.77 22.13
CA GLN A 169 -2.23 7.85 22.15
C GLN A 169 -2.82 8.87 21.14
N GLY A 170 -1.99 9.70 20.54
CA GLY A 170 -2.26 10.43 19.31
C GLY A 170 -1.10 10.24 18.34
N ASN A 171 -1.17 9.26 17.45
CA ASN A 171 -0.21 9.11 16.35
C ASN A 171 -0.21 10.43 15.54
N ALA A 172 0.74 11.32 15.80
CA ALA A 172 0.81 12.66 15.22
C ALA A 172 0.89 12.63 13.68
N HIS A 173 1.37 11.52 13.12
CA HIS A 173 1.54 11.36 11.68
C HIS A 173 0.34 10.74 10.96
N GLY A 174 -0.56 10.07 11.66
CA GLY A 174 -1.81 9.53 11.09
C GLY A 174 -1.70 8.61 9.87
N ARG A 175 -0.48 8.23 9.46
CA ARG A 175 -0.20 7.37 8.31
C ARG A 175 -0.27 5.90 8.71
N LEU A 176 -0.62 5.05 7.75
CA LEU A 176 -0.73 3.60 7.92
C LEU A 176 -1.73 3.19 9.02
N ARG A 177 -2.80 3.96 9.23
CA ARG A 177 -3.86 3.58 10.19
C ARG A 177 -4.86 2.62 9.59
N VAL A 178 -5.11 2.74 8.28
CA VAL A 178 -6.10 1.94 7.56
C VAL A 178 -5.38 1.12 6.49
N TRP A 179 -5.92 -0.05 6.15
CA TRP A 179 -5.35 -0.92 5.13
C TRP A 179 -5.15 -0.24 3.77
N SER A 180 -6.02 0.72 3.42
CA SER A 180 -5.88 1.55 2.22
C SER A 180 -4.55 2.29 2.17
N ASP A 181 -4.05 2.77 3.30
CA ASP A 181 -2.81 3.54 3.39
C ASP A 181 -1.61 2.64 3.10
N PHE A 182 -1.62 1.41 3.62
CA PHE A 182 -0.61 0.39 3.31
C PHE A 182 -0.61 0.07 1.82
N GLN A 183 -1.78 -0.15 1.22
CA GLN A 183 -1.88 -0.47 -0.20
C GLN A 183 -1.40 0.68 -1.10
N CYS A 184 -1.78 1.93 -0.77
CA CYS A 184 -1.28 3.12 -1.47
C CYS A 184 0.23 3.25 -1.36
N THR A 185 0.78 3.13 -0.14
CA THR A 185 2.22 3.27 0.11
C THR A 185 3.02 2.16 -0.58
N LEU A 186 2.55 0.91 -0.51
CA LEU A 186 3.18 -0.22 -1.20
C LEU A 186 3.14 -0.07 -2.72
N ARG A 187 2.05 0.47 -3.27
CA ARG A 187 1.96 0.74 -4.71
C ARG A 187 2.91 1.85 -5.15
N LEU A 188 3.02 2.92 -4.36
CA LEU A 188 3.98 4.01 -4.60
C LEU A 188 5.42 3.50 -4.53
N CYS A 189 5.76 2.74 -3.48
CA CYS A 189 7.11 2.18 -3.33
C CYS A 189 7.41 1.19 -4.46
N GLY A 190 6.46 0.31 -4.80
CA GLY A 190 6.59 -0.67 -5.87
C GLY A 190 6.82 -0.04 -7.25
N SER A 191 6.16 1.07 -7.59
CA SER A 191 6.33 1.73 -8.89
C SER A 191 7.72 2.31 -9.11
N VAL A 192 8.41 2.70 -8.02
CA VAL A 192 9.80 3.20 -8.03
C VAL A 192 10.80 2.14 -7.56
N ALA A 193 10.39 0.87 -7.54
CA ALA A 193 11.16 -0.29 -7.10
C ALA A 193 11.76 -0.17 -5.68
N LYS A 194 11.15 0.55 -4.75
CA LYS A 194 11.63 0.66 -3.37
C LYS A 194 10.90 -0.32 -2.46
N THR A 195 11.60 -0.82 -1.46
CA THR A 195 11.00 -1.63 -0.41
C THR A 195 10.54 -0.71 0.71
N LEU A 196 9.32 -0.89 1.21
CA LEU A 196 8.81 -0.10 2.33
C LEU A 196 9.43 -0.61 3.64
N LEU A 197 10.16 0.26 4.33
CA LEU A 197 10.68 0.01 5.68
C LEU A 197 9.89 0.87 6.66
N VAL A 198 9.26 0.23 7.63
CA VAL A 198 8.57 0.92 8.72
C VAL A 198 9.45 0.84 9.96
N LEU A 199 9.82 2.01 10.49
CA LEU A 199 10.52 2.15 11.76
C LEU A 199 9.49 2.55 12.81
N ARG A 200 9.17 1.63 13.73
CA ARG A 200 8.33 1.92 14.88
C ARG A 200 9.21 2.30 16.06
N ILE A 201 8.94 3.45 16.64
CA ILE A 201 9.69 4.00 17.77
C ILE A 201 8.84 3.84 19.01
N ASP A 202 9.37 3.10 19.96
CA ASP A 202 8.82 2.97 21.30
C ASP A 202 9.62 3.85 22.26
N ARG A 203 8.90 4.76 22.91
CA ARG A 203 9.45 5.72 23.87
C ARG A 203 9.62 5.14 25.27
N ASN A 204 9.16 3.90 25.50
CA ASN A 204 9.26 3.18 26.77
C ASN A 204 8.74 3.97 27.99
N GLY A 205 7.79 4.89 27.77
CA GLY A 205 7.18 5.72 28.82
C GLY A 205 8.08 6.83 29.40
N VAL A 206 9.23 7.13 28.78
CA VAL A 206 10.18 8.14 29.27
C VAL A 206 9.81 9.54 28.77
N GLY A 207 9.95 10.55 29.64
CA GLY A 207 9.75 11.95 29.30
C GLY A 207 10.71 12.45 28.22
N GLU A 208 10.30 13.48 27.48
CA GLU A 208 11.01 14.02 26.32
C GLU A 208 11.82 15.28 26.67
N ASP A 209 12.33 15.37 27.90
CA ASP A 209 12.82 16.62 28.48
C ASP A 209 14.30 16.90 28.15
N SER A 210 15.07 15.85 27.84
CA SER A 210 16.50 15.93 27.51
C SER A 210 16.86 14.96 26.37
N PRO A 211 17.95 15.22 25.61
CA PRO A 211 18.38 14.33 24.52
C PRO A 211 18.80 12.93 24.98
N SER A 212 19.17 12.77 26.26
CA SER A 212 19.52 11.46 26.84
C SER A 212 18.35 10.46 26.84
N CYS A 213 17.10 10.92 26.71
CA CYS A 213 15.95 10.03 26.55
C CYS A 213 16.05 9.17 25.28
N LEU A 214 16.84 9.58 24.27
CA LEU A 214 17.04 8.79 23.06
C LEU A 214 17.68 7.43 23.33
N GLU A 215 18.47 7.27 24.39
CA GLU A 215 19.10 5.99 24.74
C GLU A 215 18.08 4.94 25.18
N SER A 216 17.00 5.38 25.84
CA SER A 216 15.93 4.49 26.28
C SER A 216 14.95 4.13 25.16
N TYR A 217 14.95 4.85 24.04
CA TYR A 217 14.03 4.56 22.93
C TYR A 217 14.45 3.29 22.19
N SER A 218 13.48 2.44 21.88
CA SER A 218 13.70 1.26 21.05
C SER A 218 13.12 1.47 19.64
N VAL A 219 13.75 0.85 18.64
CA VAL A 219 13.33 0.94 17.24
C VAL A 219 13.06 -0.46 16.73
N GLU A 220 11.80 -0.74 16.40
CA GLU A 220 11.37 -1.95 15.73
C GLU A 220 11.34 -1.73 14.21
N GLU A 221 12.10 -2.55 13.48
CA GLU A 221 12.14 -2.52 12.02
C GLU A 221 11.14 -3.51 11.44
N ARG A 222 10.29 -3.05 10.53
CA ARG A 222 9.40 -3.92 9.75
C ARG A 222 9.52 -3.62 8.28
N THR A 223 10.04 -4.58 7.52
CA THR A 223 10.02 -4.51 6.07
C THR A 223 8.67 -5.01 5.57
N ILE A 224 7.96 -4.16 4.83
CA ILE A 224 6.66 -4.50 4.25
C ILE A 224 6.85 -4.64 2.75
N THR A 225 6.73 -5.87 2.28
CA THR A 225 6.71 -6.19 0.86
C THR A 225 5.29 -6.51 0.43
N ARG A 226 5.04 -6.40 -0.88
CA ARG A 226 3.83 -7.00 -1.45
C ARG A 226 3.88 -8.49 -1.15
N TRP A 227 2.82 -8.98 -0.52
CA TRP A 227 2.68 -10.42 -0.28
C TRP A 227 2.78 -11.17 -1.62
N SER A 228 3.83 -11.97 -1.77
CA SER A 228 4.04 -12.86 -2.91
C SER A 228 3.76 -14.29 -2.44
N PRO A 229 2.75 -14.97 -3.00
CA PRO A 229 2.43 -16.36 -2.64
C PRO A 229 3.60 -17.33 -2.85
N GLU A 230 4.54 -16.99 -3.75
CA GLU A 230 5.66 -17.84 -4.16
C GLU A 230 6.73 -18.00 -3.06
N GLN A 231 7.06 -16.92 -2.33
CA GLN A 231 8.12 -16.93 -1.30
C GLN A 231 7.73 -17.76 -0.08
N SER A 232 6.44 -17.81 0.26
CA SER A 232 5.95 -18.61 1.39
C SER A 232 5.95 -20.13 1.14
N ARG A 233 6.27 -20.58 -0.10
CA ARG A 233 6.40 -22.00 -0.44
C ARG A 233 7.82 -22.54 -0.19
N GLU A 234 8.85 -21.69 -0.28
CA GLU A 234 10.28 -22.10 -0.18
C GLU A 234 10.82 -22.13 1.26
N ASP A 235 10.29 -21.28 2.15
CA ASP A 235 10.73 -21.18 3.56
C ASP A 235 10.50 -22.46 4.41
N LYS A 236 9.89 -23.50 3.84
CA LYS A 236 9.75 -24.82 4.50
C LYS A 236 10.97 -25.74 4.32
N ALA A 237 11.93 -25.41 3.46
CA ALA A 237 13.10 -26.25 3.22
C ALA A 237 14.36 -25.83 4.01
N VAL A 238 14.40 -24.61 4.56
CA VAL A 238 15.57 -24.08 5.27
C VAL A 238 15.13 -23.38 6.57
N ALA A 239 14.77 -24.17 7.56
CA ALA A 239 14.56 -23.68 8.93
C ALA A 239 15.14 -24.68 9.93
N VAL A 240 16.47 -24.79 9.93
CA VAL A 240 17.24 -25.24 11.09
C VAL A 240 18.33 -24.20 11.29
N ASN A 241 18.23 -23.50 12.43
CA ASN A 241 19.11 -22.45 12.96
C ASN A 241 18.81 -21.03 12.47
N GLU A 242 17.88 -20.34 13.15
CA GLU A 242 18.16 -19.09 13.86
C GLU A 242 16.90 -18.58 14.56
N THR A 243 17.06 -18.11 15.80
CA THR A 243 16.01 -17.68 16.71
C THR A 243 15.48 -16.30 16.32
N THR A 244 14.32 -16.25 15.66
CA THR A 244 13.45 -15.06 15.66
C THR A 244 12.00 -15.51 15.55
N GLN A 245 11.20 -15.26 16.60
CA GLN A 245 9.79 -15.64 16.65
C GLN A 245 8.95 -14.71 15.77
N THR A 246 8.67 -15.11 14.53
CA THR A 246 7.56 -14.59 13.73
C THR A 246 6.37 -15.54 13.85
N GLN A 247 5.38 -15.19 14.67
CA GLN A 247 4.15 -15.97 14.81
C GLN A 247 3.21 -15.71 13.62
N HIS A 248 3.15 -16.64 12.67
CA HIS A 248 2.01 -16.78 11.75
C HIS A 248 1.08 -17.89 12.29
N LEU A 249 -0.21 -17.59 12.44
CA LEU A 249 -1.22 -18.56 12.88
C LEU A 249 -1.40 -19.68 11.85
N ASN A 250 -0.82 -20.84 12.13
CA ASN A 250 -1.10 -22.10 11.42
C ASN A 250 -2.40 -22.71 11.94
N VAL A 251 -3.43 -22.79 11.10
CA VAL A 251 -4.58 -23.67 11.35
C VAL A 251 -4.30 -25.03 10.72
N PHE A 252 -4.23 -26.07 11.55
CA PHE A 252 -4.00 -27.46 11.15
C PHE A 252 -5.16 -28.01 10.27
N PRO A 253 -4.89 -28.77 9.19
CA PRO A 253 -5.95 -29.32 8.35
C PRO A 253 -6.41 -30.67 8.91
N THR A 254 -7.50 -30.67 9.68
CA THR A 254 -8.24 -31.90 9.99
C THR A 254 -9.66 -31.76 9.45
N VAL A 255 -10.04 -32.74 8.61
CA VAL A 255 -11.32 -32.93 7.91
C VAL A 255 -11.53 -32.04 6.66
N THR A 256 -11.65 -32.69 5.50
CA THR A 256 -11.79 -32.13 4.14
C THR A 256 -13.20 -31.62 3.78
N MET A 257 -14.20 -31.89 4.61
CA MET A 257 -15.59 -31.44 4.42
C MET A 257 -15.79 -29.90 4.39
N PRO A 258 -15.19 -29.10 5.29
CA PRO A 258 -15.27 -27.64 5.24
C PRO A 258 -14.62 -27.00 4.01
N MET A 259 -13.72 -27.70 3.30
CA MET A 259 -13.08 -27.16 2.09
C MET A 259 -14.00 -27.25 0.85
N LYS A 260 -14.80 -28.32 0.73
CA LYS A 260 -15.75 -28.47 -0.39
C LYS A 260 -16.87 -27.42 -0.36
N THR A 261 -17.40 -27.11 0.82
CA THR A 261 -18.41 -26.04 0.97
C THR A 261 -17.83 -24.67 0.68
N ARG A 262 -16.57 -24.42 1.06
CA ARG A 262 -15.82 -23.21 0.69
C ARG A 262 -15.60 -23.12 -0.82
N LEU A 263 -15.25 -24.22 -1.49
CA LEU A 263 -15.07 -24.27 -2.95
C LEU A 263 -16.37 -23.98 -3.71
N VAL A 264 -17.50 -24.56 -3.27
CA VAL A 264 -18.82 -24.27 -3.87
C VAL A 264 -19.21 -22.80 -3.66
N GLY A 265 -18.86 -22.22 -2.51
CA GLY A 265 -19.02 -20.78 -2.25
C GLY A 265 -18.12 -19.90 -3.12
N ALA A 266 -16.85 -20.27 -3.29
CA ALA A 266 -15.86 -19.53 -4.07
C ALA A 266 -16.12 -19.58 -5.59
N THR A 267 -16.72 -20.67 -6.09
CA THR A 267 -17.10 -20.81 -7.51
C THR A 267 -18.43 -20.13 -7.82
N ARG A 268 -19.43 -20.22 -6.93
CA ARG A 268 -20.75 -19.57 -7.14
C ARG A 268 -20.74 -18.08 -6.81
N GLY A 269 -19.89 -17.64 -5.88
CA GLY A 269 -19.80 -16.25 -5.41
C GLY A 269 -19.52 -15.22 -6.53
N PRO A 270 -18.48 -15.39 -7.36
CA PRO A 270 -18.15 -14.48 -8.46
C PRO A 270 -19.29 -14.35 -9.48
N ALA A 271 -19.95 -15.47 -9.81
CA ALA A 271 -21.07 -15.48 -10.75
C ALA A 271 -22.29 -14.71 -10.20
N LEU A 272 -22.58 -14.83 -8.90
CA LEU A 272 -23.68 -14.10 -8.24
C LEU A 272 -23.37 -12.59 -8.14
N LEU A 273 -22.14 -12.23 -7.79
CA LEU A 273 -21.71 -10.84 -7.72
C LEU A 273 -21.71 -10.16 -9.10
N LYS A 274 -21.31 -10.90 -10.15
CA LYS A 274 -21.39 -10.42 -11.54
C LYS A 274 -22.84 -10.17 -11.99
N LYS A 275 -23.77 -11.09 -11.66
CA LYS A 275 -25.20 -10.86 -11.93
C LYS A 275 -25.73 -9.63 -11.19
N LYS A 276 -25.29 -9.39 -9.94
CA LYS A 276 -25.65 -8.20 -9.19
C LYS A 276 -25.11 -6.92 -9.84
N SER A 277 -23.84 -6.90 -10.26
CA SER A 277 -23.26 -5.73 -10.94
C SER A 277 -23.95 -5.43 -12.26
N ASP A 278 -24.31 -6.45 -13.04
CA ASP A 278 -25.00 -6.27 -14.32
C ASP A 278 -26.40 -5.67 -14.12
N VAL A 279 -27.15 -6.14 -13.11
CA VAL A 279 -28.45 -5.56 -12.73
C VAL A 279 -28.30 -4.11 -12.29
N LEU A 280 -27.28 -3.80 -11.47
CA LEU A 280 -27.00 -2.42 -11.05
C LEU A 280 -26.66 -1.52 -12.24
N LEU A 281 -25.87 -2.01 -13.22
CA LEU A 281 -25.54 -1.28 -14.44
C LEU A 281 -26.77 -1.00 -15.32
N VAL A 282 -27.72 -1.94 -15.40
CA VAL A 282 -28.99 -1.74 -16.12
C VAL A 282 -29.82 -0.64 -15.45
N GLN A 283 -29.85 -0.58 -14.12
CA GLN A 283 -30.56 0.46 -13.36
C GLN A 283 -29.83 1.81 -13.36
N PHE A 284 -28.51 1.81 -13.51
CA PHE A 284 -27.68 3.01 -13.53
C PHE A 284 -27.89 3.86 -14.80
N ARG A 285 -28.06 3.22 -15.97
CA ARG A 285 -28.27 3.90 -17.26
C ARG A 285 -29.51 4.82 -17.30
N PRO A 286 -30.71 4.43 -16.84
CA PRO A 286 -31.87 5.33 -16.83
C PRO A 286 -31.70 6.47 -15.83
N ILE A 287 -31.01 6.27 -14.70
CA ILE A 287 -30.70 7.34 -13.74
C ILE A 287 -29.81 8.40 -14.41
N LEU A 288 -28.78 7.99 -15.14
CA LEU A 288 -27.92 8.91 -15.88
C LEU A 288 -28.71 9.76 -16.89
N LYS A 289 -29.61 9.13 -17.66
CA LYS A 289 -30.50 9.85 -18.59
C LYS A 289 -31.39 10.87 -17.88
N LYS A 290 -32.00 10.47 -16.75
CA LYS A 290 -32.85 11.35 -15.92
C LYS A 290 -32.06 12.53 -15.33
N ILE A 291 -30.81 12.32 -14.91
CA ILE A 291 -29.95 13.39 -14.40
C ILE A 291 -29.68 14.43 -15.49
N ILE A 292 -29.39 13.98 -16.71
CA ILE A 292 -29.13 14.89 -17.83
C ILE A 292 -30.38 15.74 -18.11
N SER A 293 -31.54 15.10 -18.26
CA SER A 293 -32.80 15.82 -18.50
C SER A 293 -33.17 16.76 -17.34
N ALA A 294 -33.01 16.33 -16.09
CA ALA A 294 -33.31 17.15 -14.92
C ALA A 294 -32.35 18.35 -14.81
N LYS A 295 -31.07 18.18 -15.15
CA LYS A 295 -30.07 19.26 -15.14
C LYS A 295 -30.36 20.32 -16.21
N GLU A 296 -30.81 19.92 -17.40
CA GLU A 296 -31.27 20.83 -18.45
C GLU A 296 -32.53 21.60 -18.02
N LEU A 297 -33.52 20.90 -17.44
CA LEU A 297 -34.74 21.51 -16.92
C LEU A 297 -34.44 22.50 -15.78
N MET A 298 -33.57 22.12 -14.84
CA MET A 298 -33.12 23.00 -13.75
C MET A 298 -32.50 24.29 -14.31
N GLY A 299 -31.63 24.19 -15.32
CA GLY A 299 -31.03 25.36 -15.95
C GLY A 299 -32.06 26.32 -16.55
N LYS A 300 -33.12 25.80 -17.18
CA LYS A 300 -34.23 26.61 -17.72
C LYS A 300 -35.04 27.27 -16.60
N ILE A 301 -35.44 26.50 -15.58
CA ILE A 301 -36.31 26.98 -14.49
C ILE A 301 -35.59 28.01 -13.62
N VAL A 302 -34.33 27.78 -13.27
CA VAL A 302 -33.53 28.73 -12.48
C VAL A 302 -33.31 30.03 -13.26
N LYS A 303 -33.06 29.93 -14.58
CA LYS A 303 -32.95 31.11 -15.47
C LYS A 303 -34.26 31.91 -15.45
N THR A 304 -35.40 31.26 -15.67
CA THR A 304 -36.72 31.93 -15.61
C THR A 304 -36.97 32.54 -14.24
N SER A 305 -36.65 31.83 -13.14
CA SER A 305 -36.82 32.35 -11.77
C SER A 305 -35.95 33.58 -11.50
N SER A 306 -34.73 33.64 -12.05
CA SER A 306 -33.86 34.81 -11.95
C SER A 306 -34.40 36.01 -12.73
N PHE A 307 -35.01 35.79 -13.89
CA PHE A 307 -35.71 36.86 -14.63
C PHE A 307 -36.91 37.39 -13.85
N VAL A 308 -37.76 36.52 -13.30
CA VAL A 308 -38.92 36.92 -12.48
C VAL A 308 -38.47 37.71 -11.24
N LEU A 309 -37.35 37.32 -10.62
CA LEU A 309 -36.74 38.09 -9.53
C LEU A 309 -36.28 39.48 -9.99
N THR A 310 -35.68 39.57 -11.17
CA THR A 310 -35.20 40.85 -11.73
C THR A 310 -36.36 41.78 -12.08
N GLU A 311 -37.44 41.25 -12.67
CA GLU A 311 -38.68 42.00 -12.94
C GLU A 311 -39.31 42.52 -11.65
N ALA A 312 -39.38 41.67 -10.61
CA ALA A 312 -39.89 42.08 -9.32
C ALA A 312 -39.03 43.18 -8.67
N MET A 313 -37.70 43.06 -8.72
CA MET A 313 -36.77 44.08 -8.23
C MET A 313 -36.92 45.42 -8.96
N TYR A 314 -37.17 45.39 -10.27
CA TYR A 314 -37.41 46.59 -11.06
C TYR A 314 -38.69 47.32 -10.63
N VAL A 315 -39.76 46.57 -10.36
CA VAL A 315 -41.06 47.12 -9.92
C VAL A 315 -41.01 47.64 -8.48
N THR A 316 -40.22 47.04 -7.60
CA THR A 316 -40.22 47.40 -6.17
C THR A 316 -39.37 48.62 -5.82
N ILE A 317 -38.45 49.09 -6.68
CA ILE A 317 -37.51 50.23 -6.52
C ILE A 317 -36.58 50.13 -5.28
N GLU A 318 -37.01 49.49 -4.19
CA GLU A 318 -36.25 49.16 -2.99
C GLU A 318 -35.57 47.79 -3.06
N ASN A 319 -34.49 47.66 -2.29
CA ASN A 319 -33.80 46.40 -2.04
C ASN A 319 -34.73 45.42 -1.29
N ILE A 320 -35.28 44.42 -2.00
CA ILE A 320 -36.17 43.37 -1.47
C ILE A 320 -35.60 42.63 -0.24
N ARG A 321 -34.29 42.74 0.03
CA ARG A 321 -33.65 42.17 1.23
C ARG A 321 -34.32 42.59 2.55
N THR A 322 -34.70 43.86 2.70
CA THR A 322 -35.26 44.38 3.97
C THR A 322 -36.74 44.00 4.19
N SER A 323 -37.52 43.84 3.12
CA SER A 323 -38.92 43.36 3.18
C SER A 323 -39.04 41.84 3.21
N SER A 324 -38.10 41.09 2.60
CA SER A 324 -38.07 39.62 2.63
C SER A 324 -37.93 39.03 4.04
N LEU A 325 -37.28 39.75 4.97
CA LEU A 325 -37.14 39.35 6.37
C LEU A 325 -38.49 39.29 7.12
N LYS A 326 -39.49 40.07 6.69
CA LYS A 326 -40.85 40.03 7.27
C LYS A 326 -41.71 38.90 6.67
N VAL A 327 -41.53 38.60 5.39
CA VAL A 327 -42.23 37.49 4.68
C VAL A 327 -41.63 36.11 5.00
N SER A 328 -40.34 36.07 5.37
CA SER A 328 -39.59 34.85 5.72
C SER A 328 -40.19 34.01 6.85
N ARG A 329 -41.17 34.53 7.59
CA ARG A 329 -41.86 33.80 8.68
C ARG A 329 -42.98 32.87 8.20
N MET A 330 -43.41 32.93 6.94
CA MET A 330 -44.61 32.19 6.49
C MET A 330 -44.33 30.93 5.65
N HIS A 331 -43.13 30.72 5.11
CA HIS A 331 -42.85 29.59 4.20
C HIS A 331 -41.48 28.96 4.45
N CYS A 332 -41.40 27.96 5.34
CA CYS A 332 -40.19 27.16 5.49
C CYS A 332 -40.33 25.88 4.65
N ILE A 333 -39.58 25.79 3.54
CA ILE A 333 -39.46 24.54 2.78
C ILE A 333 -38.49 23.64 3.54
N LYS A 334 -38.93 22.44 3.90
CA LYS A 334 -38.09 21.43 4.52
C LYS A 334 -37.96 20.22 3.59
N VAL A 335 -36.84 19.51 3.72
CA VAL A 335 -36.56 18.30 2.94
C VAL A 335 -36.61 17.10 3.88
N ARG A 336 -37.31 16.06 3.47
CA ARG A 336 -37.39 14.77 4.14
C ARG A 336 -36.62 13.73 3.34
N SER A 337 -35.85 12.89 4.04
CA SER A 337 -35.18 11.73 3.45
C SER A 337 -36.03 10.48 3.64
N ARG A 338 -36.20 9.70 2.57
CA ARG A 338 -36.85 8.39 2.53
C ARG A 338 -35.89 7.37 1.97
N GLN A 339 -35.86 6.15 2.51
CA GLN A 339 -35.05 5.07 1.96
C GLN A 339 -35.83 4.30 0.90
N GLU A 340 -35.25 4.13 -0.29
CA GLU A 340 -35.77 3.33 -1.39
C GLU A 340 -34.82 2.14 -1.65
N ASN A 341 -35.35 0.92 -1.72
CA ASN A 341 -34.54 -0.27 -1.96
C ASN A 341 -34.43 -0.57 -3.45
N VAL A 342 -33.22 -0.48 -4.02
CA VAL A 342 -32.94 -0.83 -5.42
C VAL A 342 -31.89 -1.94 -5.46
N ALA A 343 -32.23 -3.11 -5.99
CA ALA A 343 -31.33 -4.26 -6.13
C ALA A 343 -30.56 -4.65 -4.83
N GLY A 344 -31.23 -4.53 -3.67
CA GLY A 344 -30.66 -4.84 -2.36
C GLY A 344 -29.77 -3.75 -1.77
N MET A 345 -29.79 -2.54 -2.35
CA MET A 345 -29.16 -1.33 -1.83
C MET A 345 -30.22 -0.37 -1.30
N LYS A 346 -29.98 0.22 -0.12
CA LYS A 346 -30.81 1.28 0.46
C LYS A 346 -30.34 2.63 -0.08
N LEU A 347 -31.10 3.22 -0.99
CA LEU A 347 -30.83 4.52 -1.58
C LEU A 347 -31.59 5.62 -0.83
N PRO A 348 -30.96 6.75 -0.49
CA PRO A 348 -31.67 7.90 0.03
C PRO A 348 -32.38 8.64 -1.12
N LYS A 349 -33.68 8.87 -0.94
CA LYS A 349 -34.53 9.68 -1.80
C LYS A 349 -34.99 10.90 -1.02
N PHE A 350 -34.88 12.07 -1.62
CA PHE A 350 -35.31 13.32 -0.99
C PHE A 350 -36.68 13.74 -1.53
N GLU A 351 -37.58 14.09 -0.62
CA GLU A 351 -38.91 14.67 -0.89
C GLU A 351 -38.98 16.03 -0.18
N TYR A 352 -39.45 17.07 -0.84
CA TYR A 352 -39.65 18.37 -0.21
C TYR A 352 -41.08 18.47 0.34
N PHE A 353 -41.24 19.20 1.44
CA PHE A 353 -42.55 19.53 2.00
C PHE A 353 -42.56 20.98 2.46
N ILE A 354 -43.72 21.62 2.33
CA ILE A 354 -43.94 23.01 2.74
C ILE A 354 -44.58 22.96 4.12
N GLU A 355 -43.95 23.59 5.11
CA GLU A 355 -44.49 23.69 6.47
C GLU A 355 -45.09 25.09 6.68
N GLY A 356 -46.42 25.14 6.82
CA GLY A 356 -47.20 26.37 7.06
C GLY A 356 -48.47 26.45 6.20
N ASP A 357 -49.56 27.00 6.76
CA ASP A 357 -50.78 27.33 6.01
C ASP A 357 -50.57 28.64 5.23
N ILE A 358 -50.88 28.62 3.94
CA ILE A 358 -50.93 29.81 3.08
C ILE A 358 -52.19 30.61 3.46
N LYS A 359 -52.13 31.40 4.53
CA LYS A 359 -53.11 32.46 4.74
C LYS A 359 -52.78 33.60 3.79
N ASN A 360 -53.40 33.58 2.62
CA ASN A 360 -53.47 34.73 1.72
C ASN A 360 -54.38 35.80 2.34
N ASP A 361 -53.89 36.48 3.38
CA ASP A 361 -54.51 37.70 3.83
C ASP A 361 -54.28 38.74 2.73
N LEU A 362 -55.32 38.99 1.93
CA LEU A 362 -55.38 40.04 0.92
C LEU A 362 -55.14 41.40 1.58
N THR A 363 -53.86 41.74 1.74
CA THR A 363 -53.38 42.97 2.34
C THR A 363 -53.11 43.97 1.22
N GLY A 364 -54.03 44.94 1.06
CA GLY A 364 -53.81 46.18 0.31
C GLY A 364 -54.37 46.19 -1.12
N LEU A 365 -55.55 46.82 -1.30
CA LEU A 365 -56.16 47.11 -2.61
C LEU A 365 -55.55 48.31 -3.37
N ALA A 366 -54.46 48.91 -2.87
CA ALA A 366 -53.81 50.09 -3.46
C ALA A 366 -52.58 49.73 -4.32
N SER A 367 -51.85 50.72 -4.84
CA SER A 367 -50.66 50.60 -5.70
C SER A 367 -49.55 49.65 -5.20
N GLY A 368 -49.54 49.29 -3.91
CA GLY A 368 -48.68 48.22 -3.36
C GLY A 368 -49.07 46.79 -3.78
N CYS A 369 -50.27 46.58 -4.33
CA CYS A 369 -50.75 45.28 -4.80
C CYS A 369 -49.86 44.72 -5.92
N GLN A 370 -49.41 45.56 -6.85
CA GLN A 370 -48.51 45.13 -7.94
C GLN A 370 -47.15 44.66 -7.41
N GLN A 371 -46.63 45.31 -6.36
CA GLN A 371 -45.39 44.91 -5.70
C GLN A 371 -45.56 43.59 -4.93
N VAL A 372 -46.68 43.42 -4.23
CA VAL A 372 -47.02 42.20 -3.48
C VAL A 372 -47.25 41.02 -4.42
N GLN A 373 -47.96 41.21 -5.53
CA GLN A 373 -48.17 40.20 -6.57
C GLN A 373 -46.85 39.77 -7.22
N ALA A 374 -45.95 40.72 -7.52
CA ALA A 374 -44.61 40.41 -8.03
C ALA A 374 -43.80 39.56 -7.02
N CYS A 375 -43.88 39.86 -5.72
CA CYS A 375 -43.24 39.04 -4.68
C CYS A 375 -43.80 37.60 -4.61
N TYR A 376 -45.12 37.42 -4.72
CA TYR A 376 -45.72 36.07 -4.76
C TYR A 376 -45.32 35.30 -6.02
N ALA A 377 -45.21 35.97 -7.17
CA ALA A 377 -44.72 35.35 -8.40
C ALA A 377 -43.26 34.88 -8.25
N VAL A 378 -42.39 35.67 -7.60
CA VAL A 378 -41.01 35.28 -7.26
C VAL A 378 -40.99 34.08 -6.33
N ALA A 379 -41.81 34.08 -5.28
CA ALA A 379 -41.89 32.97 -4.34
C ALA A 379 -42.32 31.66 -5.05
N ALA A 380 -43.35 31.72 -5.90
CA ALA A 380 -43.82 30.58 -6.68
C ALA A 380 -42.77 30.05 -7.66
N ALA A 381 -42.03 30.92 -8.35
CA ALA A 381 -40.94 30.54 -9.25
C ALA A 381 -39.75 29.93 -8.51
N SER A 382 -39.43 30.44 -7.32
CA SER A 382 -38.35 29.94 -6.47
C SER A 382 -38.69 28.57 -5.87
N VAL A 383 -39.95 28.33 -5.47
CA VAL A 383 -40.42 27.01 -5.00
C VAL A 383 -40.28 25.96 -6.11
N LYS A 384 -40.69 26.27 -7.34
CA LYS A 384 -40.51 25.39 -8.50
C LYS A 384 -39.04 25.11 -8.82
N SER A 385 -38.16 26.09 -8.61
CA SER A 385 -36.71 25.91 -8.75
C SER A 385 -36.17 24.94 -7.70
N ILE A 386 -36.61 25.07 -6.44
CA ILE A 386 -36.19 24.22 -5.33
C ILE A 386 -36.68 22.77 -5.52
N GLU A 387 -37.89 22.56 -6.03
CA GLU A 387 -38.44 21.24 -6.37
C GLU A 387 -37.50 20.45 -7.29
N VAL A 388 -37.09 21.05 -8.42
CA VAL A 388 -36.20 20.40 -9.39
C VAL A 388 -34.79 20.20 -8.82
N VAL A 389 -34.31 21.12 -7.97
CA VAL A 389 -33.02 20.97 -7.28
C VAL A 389 -33.04 19.80 -6.29
N VAL A 390 -34.13 19.60 -5.54
CA VAL A 390 -34.29 18.48 -4.61
C VAL A 390 -34.36 17.15 -5.36
N GLU A 391 -35.10 17.10 -6.48
CA GLU A 391 -35.13 15.91 -7.34
C GLU A 391 -33.75 15.60 -7.94
N LEU A 392 -33.03 16.61 -8.43
CA LEU A 392 -31.68 16.45 -8.96
C LEU A 392 -30.70 15.95 -7.88
N ALA A 393 -30.77 16.49 -6.67
CA ALA A 393 -29.94 16.06 -5.55
C ALA A 393 -30.21 14.58 -5.17
N SER A 394 -31.48 14.16 -5.22
CA SER A 394 -31.89 12.76 -5.03
C SER A 394 -31.30 11.83 -6.10
N LEU A 395 -31.39 12.24 -7.38
CA LEU A 395 -30.82 11.49 -8.49
C LEU A 395 -29.28 11.44 -8.43
N GLN A 396 -28.61 12.53 -8.07
CA GLN A 396 -27.14 12.58 -7.95
C GLN A 396 -26.63 11.73 -6.79
N THR A 397 -27.29 11.78 -5.64
CA THR A 397 -26.91 10.98 -4.46
C THR A 397 -27.11 9.49 -4.73
N SER A 398 -28.22 9.12 -5.37
CA SER A 398 -28.45 7.73 -5.82
C SER A 398 -27.44 7.29 -6.88
N PHE A 399 -27.04 8.16 -7.81
CA PHE A 399 -26.03 7.84 -8.81
C PHE A 399 -24.65 7.55 -8.20
N LEU A 400 -24.18 8.38 -7.27
CA LEU A 400 -22.87 8.20 -6.62
C LEU A 400 -22.83 6.91 -5.79
N THR A 401 -23.89 6.65 -5.02
CA THR A 401 -23.99 5.44 -4.19
C THR A 401 -24.07 4.16 -5.02
N VAL A 402 -24.79 4.19 -6.15
CA VAL A 402 -24.82 3.05 -7.09
C VAL A 402 -23.46 2.84 -7.76
N ASP A 403 -22.77 3.90 -8.20
CA ASP A 403 -21.44 3.80 -8.82
C ASP A 403 -20.40 3.20 -7.87
N GLU A 404 -20.36 3.65 -6.62
CA GLU A 404 -19.46 3.11 -5.60
C GLU A 404 -19.74 1.62 -5.34
N ALA A 405 -21.01 1.21 -5.28
CA ALA A 405 -21.35 -0.20 -5.11
C ALA A 405 -21.01 -1.06 -6.32
N ILE A 406 -21.12 -0.54 -7.54
CA ILE A 406 -20.67 -1.24 -8.75
C ILE A 406 -19.16 -1.42 -8.68
N LYS A 407 -18.40 -0.38 -8.36
CA LYS A 407 -16.93 -0.44 -8.23
C LYS A 407 -16.49 -1.43 -7.16
N THR A 408 -17.10 -1.41 -5.99
CA THR A 408 -16.79 -2.36 -4.90
C THR A 408 -17.19 -3.79 -5.27
N THR A 409 -18.32 -4.00 -5.96
CA THR A 409 -18.74 -5.33 -6.42
C THR A 409 -17.78 -5.88 -7.48
N ASN A 410 -17.39 -5.07 -8.46
CA ASN A 410 -16.41 -5.46 -9.48
C ASN A 410 -15.03 -5.73 -8.88
N GLY A 411 -14.60 -4.92 -7.91
CA GLY A 411 -13.38 -5.16 -7.14
C GLY A 411 -13.41 -6.50 -6.39
N ARG A 412 -14.56 -6.87 -5.79
CA ARG A 412 -14.75 -8.18 -5.14
C ARG A 412 -14.75 -9.34 -6.13
N VAL A 413 -15.38 -9.18 -7.30
CA VAL A 413 -15.34 -10.20 -8.37
C VAL A 413 -13.89 -10.42 -8.82
N HIS A 414 -13.13 -9.35 -9.06
CA HIS A 414 -11.72 -9.44 -9.47
C HIS A 414 -10.86 -10.09 -8.37
N ALA A 415 -11.06 -9.73 -7.10
CA ALA A 415 -10.35 -10.35 -5.99
C ALA A 415 -10.62 -11.85 -5.89
N LEU A 416 -11.88 -12.28 -6.08
CA LEU A 416 -12.27 -13.69 -6.01
C LEU A 416 -11.85 -14.51 -7.25
N VAL A 417 -11.82 -13.90 -8.44
CA VAL A 417 -11.37 -14.57 -9.67
C VAL A 417 -9.84 -14.76 -9.64
N ASN A 418 -9.09 -13.75 -9.20
CA ASN A 418 -7.63 -13.85 -9.13
C ASN A 418 -7.15 -14.79 -8.00
N THR A 419 -7.97 -15.04 -6.98
CA THR A 419 -7.72 -16.14 -6.04
C THR A 419 -7.97 -17.53 -6.64
N GLY A 420 -8.59 -17.63 -7.82
CA GLY A 420 -8.79 -18.88 -8.55
C GLY A 420 -7.58 -19.32 -9.39
N GLU A 421 -6.59 -18.46 -9.64
CA GLU A 421 -5.31 -18.89 -10.25
C GLU A 421 -4.49 -19.77 -9.29
N LEU A 422 -4.72 -19.65 -7.97
CA LEU A 422 -4.21 -20.59 -6.97
C LEU A 422 -4.82 -22.00 -7.15
N ASP A 423 -6.04 -22.13 -7.69
CA ASP A 423 -6.70 -23.43 -7.94
C ASP A 423 -6.18 -24.14 -9.20
N GLU A 424 -5.69 -23.40 -10.22
CA GLU A 424 -4.97 -24.02 -11.35
C GLU A 424 -3.63 -24.59 -10.89
N LEU A 425 -2.92 -23.85 -10.03
CA LEU A 425 -1.68 -24.32 -9.40
C LEU A 425 -1.91 -25.52 -8.47
N GLU A 426 -2.99 -25.54 -7.69
CA GLU A 426 -3.34 -26.71 -6.86
C GLU A 426 -3.76 -27.93 -7.70
N ARG A 427 -4.43 -27.73 -8.85
CA ARG A 427 -4.70 -28.83 -9.80
C ARG A 427 -3.44 -29.37 -10.44
N GLU A 428 -2.50 -28.50 -10.82
CA GLU A 428 -1.21 -28.92 -11.35
C GLU A 428 -0.38 -29.67 -10.31
N ASP A 429 -0.39 -29.23 -9.04
CA ASP A 429 0.29 -29.88 -7.93
C ASP A 429 -0.34 -31.25 -7.60
N LEU A 430 -1.68 -31.37 -7.64
CA LEU A 430 -2.39 -32.66 -7.51
C LEU A 430 -2.11 -33.61 -8.68
N PHE A 431 -2.02 -33.07 -9.90
CA PHE A 431 -1.70 -33.86 -11.08
C PHE A 431 -0.27 -34.39 -11.02
N ARG A 432 0.70 -33.54 -10.66
CA ARG A 432 2.11 -33.93 -10.43
C ARG A 432 2.22 -34.96 -9.30
N SER A 433 1.55 -34.74 -8.17
CA SER A 433 1.56 -35.66 -7.03
C SER A 433 0.94 -37.03 -7.34
N LYS A 434 0.00 -37.12 -8.30
CA LYS A 434 -0.53 -38.42 -8.80
C LYS A 434 0.35 -39.08 -9.86
N THR A 435 1.00 -38.31 -10.72
CA THR A 435 1.85 -38.86 -11.80
C THR A 435 3.20 -39.36 -11.28
N ILE A 436 3.79 -38.71 -10.28
CA ILE A 436 5.11 -39.06 -9.74
C ILE A 436 5.14 -40.47 -9.10
N PRO A 437 4.18 -40.89 -8.25
CA PRO A 437 4.11 -42.25 -7.74
C PRO A 437 3.89 -43.28 -8.84
N GLY A 438 3.06 -42.96 -9.84
CA GLY A 438 2.82 -43.83 -11.00
C GLY A 438 4.03 -44.01 -11.92
N TYR A 439 4.90 -43.01 -11.98
CA TYR A 439 6.19 -43.09 -12.68
C TYR A 439 7.21 -43.91 -11.87
N LYS A 440 7.34 -43.62 -10.56
CA LYS A 440 8.22 -44.39 -9.65
C LYS A 440 7.85 -45.88 -9.57
N LYS A 441 6.55 -46.21 -9.57
CA LYS A 441 6.09 -47.61 -9.56
C LYS A 441 6.48 -48.33 -10.87
N ARG A 442 6.35 -47.65 -12.02
CA ARG A 442 6.79 -48.17 -13.33
C ARG A 442 8.30 -48.34 -13.42
N GLU A 443 9.08 -47.46 -12.81
CA GLU A 443 10.54 -47.62 -12.76
C GLU A 443 11.01 -48.78 -11.86
N ILE A 444 10.29 -49.09 -10.79
CA ILE A 444 10.59 -50.25 -9.92
C ILE A 444 10.12 -51.57 -10.56
N GLU A 445 9.03 -51.56 -11.32
CA GLU A 445 8.50 -52.76 -12.00
C GLU A 445 9.35 -53.22 -13.19
N LYS A 446 9.98 -52.30 -13.93
CA LYS A 446 10.86 -52.63 -15.07
C LYS A 446 12.02 -53.58 -14.72
N PRO A 447 12.90 -53.30 -13.73
CA PRO A 447 13.98 -54.20 -13.36
C PRO A 447 13.46 -55.50 -12.72
N ARG A 448 12.30 -55.46 -12.05
CA ARG A 448 11.69 -56.65 -11.45
C ARG A 448 11.09 -57.59 -12.50
N ALA A 449 10.59 -57.05 -13.62
CA ALA A 449 10.16 -57.83 -14.78
C ALA A 449 11.36 -58.44 -15.51
N SER A 450 12.44 -57.68 -15.73
CA SER A 450 13.68 -58.19 -16.32
C SER A 450 14.33 -59.29 -15.47
N ALA A 451 14.32 -59.15 -14.14
CA ALA A 451 14.83 -60.18 -13.22
C ALA A 451 13.97 -61.45 -13.21
N LYS A 452 12.65 -61.34 -13.40
CA LYS A 452 11.76 -62.50 -13.55
C LYS A 452 11.97 -63.22 -14.88
N GLN A 453 12.14 -62.49 -15.98
CA GLN A 453 12.45 -63.07 -17.28
C GLN A 453 13.79 -63.81 -17.26
N PHE A 454 14.81 -63.22 -16.62
CA PHE A 454 16.10 -63.88 -16.44
C PHE A 454 16.03 -65.13 -15.54
N ALA A 455 15.20 -65.11 -14.50
CA ALA A 455 14.97 -66.28 -13.65
C ALA A 455 14.16 -67.39 -14.38
N GLU A 456 13.21 -67.01 -15.23
CA GLU A 456 12.46 -67.94 -16.07
C GLU A 456 13.36 -68.55 -17.16
N GLU A 457 14.23 -67.77 -17.80
CA GLU A 457 15.25 -68.27 -18.74
C GLU A 457 16.25 -69.21 -18.06
N GLN A 458 16.76 -68.88 -16.87
CA GLN A 458 17.61 -69.80 -16.11
C GLN A 458 16.88 -71.08 -15.68
N SER A 459 15.59 -70.97 -15.33
CA SER A 459 14.78 -72.16 -15.02
C SER A 459 14.53 -73.02 -16.25
N ALA A 460 14.37 -72.40 -17.42
CA ALA A 460 14.23 -73.09 -18.70
C ALA A 460 15.55 -73.75 -19.11
N GLU A 461 16.70 -73.07 -18.99
CA GLU A 461 18.02 -73.64 -19.24
C GLU A 461 18.33 -74.82 -18.32
N ASN A 462 17.98 -74.73 -17.03
CA ASN A 462 18.10 -75.86 -16.10
C ASN A 462 17.16 -77.02 -16.48
N PHE A 463 15.96 -76.72 -16.98
CA PHE A 463 15.02 -77.73 -17.47
C PHE A 463 15.49 -78.38 -18.78
N PHE A 464 16.18 -77.64 -19.67
CA PHE A 464 16.83 -78.19 -20.87
C PHE A 464 18.06 -79.04 -20.50
N ALA A 465 18.86 -78.62 -19.53
CA ALA A 465 20.00 -79.39 -19.02
C ALA A 465 19.57 -80.72 -18.36
N GLU A 466 18.46 -80.75 -17.61
CA GLU A 466 17.86 -81.99 -17.09
C GLU A 466 17.33 -82.91 -18.21
N ARG A 467 16.87 -82.32 -19.31
CA ARG A 467 16.39 -83.08 -20.49
C ARG A 467 17.54 -83.69 -21.30
N ASP A 468 18.67 -82.98 -21.41
CA ASP A 468 19.88 -83.48 -22.05
C ASP A 468 20.56 -84.59 -21.23
N LEU A 469 20.51 -84.51 -19.89
CA LEU A 469 20.89 -85.62 -19.00
C LEU A 469 20.00 -86.86 -19.17
N ASN A 470 18.70 -86.68 -19.40
CA ASN A 470 17.78 -87.79 -19.71
C ASN A 470 17.96 -88.34 -21.14
N TYR A 471 18.42 -87.52 -22.10
CA TYR A 471 18.73 -87.99 -23.46
C TYR A 471 20.02 -88.81 -23.52
N PHE A 472 21.02 -88.50 -22.69
CA PHE A 472 22.23 -89.33 -22.54
C PHE A 472 21.97 -90.62 -21.74
N GLY A 473 21.04 -90.61 -20.77
CA GLY A 473 20.66 -91.80 -20.01
C GLY A 473 19.91 -92.86 -20.84
N HIS A 474 19.10 -92.43 -21.82
CA HIS A 474 18.32 -93.36 -22.64
C HIS A 474 19.14 -94.06 -23.74
N ASN A 475 20.24 -93.45 -24.19
CA ASN A 475 21.14 -94.06 -25.18
C ASN A 475 22.16 -95.03 -24.56
N PHE A 476 22.43 -94.96 -23.25
CA PHE A 476 23.31 -95.93 -22.58
C PHE A 476 22.60 -97.25 -22.24
N LEU A 477 21.29 -97.21 -21.97
CA LEU A 477 20.46 -98.40 -21.73
C LEU A 477 20.04 -99.13 -23.02
N SER A 478 19.98 -98.44 -24.16
CA SER A 478 19.71 -99.08 -25.47
C SER A 478 20.93 -99.80 -26.06
N ALA A 479 22.16 -99.40 -25.68
CA ALA A 479 23.40 -100.02 -26.18
C ALA A 479 23.79 -101.29 -25.39
N ALA A 480 23.18 -101.55 -24.24
CA ALA A 480 23.47 -102.71 -23.38
C ALA A 480 22.54 -103.92 -23.59
N MET A 481 21.52 -103.84 -24.48
CA MET A 481 20.58 -104.94 -24.77
C MET A 481 20.72 -105.53 -26.19
N GLN A 482 21.82 -105.30 -26.89
CA GLN A 482 22.10 -105.96 -28.18
C GLN A 482 23.57 -106.41 -28.26
N LYS A 483 23.93 -107.44 -27.48
CA LYS A 483 25.00 -108.39 -27.80
C LYS A 483 24.93 -109.58 -26.85
N GLY A 484 24.57 -110.74 -27.42
CA GLY A 484 24.37 -112.03 -26.80
C GLY A 484 23.53 -112.88 -27.77
N GLU A 485 24.10 -113.22 -28.94
CA GLU A 485 24.36 -114.61 -29.40
C GLU A 485 23.14 -115.12 -30.22
N ASP A 486 23.18 -115.67 -31.44
CA ASP A 486 24.22 -116.21 -32.32
C ASP A 486 23.68 -116.32 -33.78
N ILE A 487 24.53 -115.94 -34.76
CA ILE A 487 24.96 -116.72 -35.94
C ILE A 487 23.92 -117.44 -36.87
N ILE A 488 23.82 -116.88 -38.10
CA ILE A 488 23.69 -117.47 -39.47
C ILE A 488 22.34 -118.07 -39.94
N PHE A 489 21.71 -117.43 -40.95
CA PHE A 489 21.71 -117.86 -42.37
C PHE A 489 21.37 -116.69 -43.32
#